data_AF-A0A519NR07-F1
#
_entry.id   AF-A0A519NR07-F1
#
_cell.length_a   1.000
_cell.length_b   1.000
_cell.length_c   1.000
_cell.angle_alpha   90.00
_cell.angle_beta   90.00
_cell.angle_gamma   90.00
#
_symmetry.space_group_name_H-M   'P 1'
#
loop_
_entity.id
_entity.type
_entity.pdbx_description
1 polymer ?
#
loop_
_entity_poly.entity_id
_entity_poly.type
_entity_poly.pdbx_seq_one_letter_code
_entity_poly.pdbx_strand_id
1 'polypeptide(L)'
;MNLNHILYLVFPFGLGLVAHKFVDIPDTSYWFYVWLFCLSSVFIFVKMILPYHEQKFNAISEIDFKGAFDDKNREQKPYTYIVGFHMVVFFGIIILYFIS
;
A
#
# COMPACT_ATOMS: atom_id res chain seq x y z
N MET A 1 -1.77 -5.36 14.82
CA MET A 1 -1.23 -4.74 13.59
C MET A 1 0.16 -4.22 13.91
N ASN A 2 1.21 -4.73 13.25
CA ASN A 2 2.61 -4.36 13.51
C ASN A 2 2.97 -2.95 12.97
N LEU A 3 4.04 -2.32 13.48
CA LEU A 3 4.48 -0.96 13.12
C LEU A 3 4.62 -0.76 11.59
N ASN A 4 5.21 -1.73 10.90
CA ASN A 4 5.40 -1.68 9.44
C ASN A 4 4.08 -1.55 8.67
N HIS A 5 3.00 -2.15 9.17
CA HIS A 5 1.67 -2.04 8.54
C HIS A 5 1.09 -0.64 8.75
N ILE A 6 1.25 -0.06 9.94
CA ILE A 6 0.78 1.29 10.24
C ILE A 6 1.53 2.29 9.36
N LEU A 7 2.86 2.16 9.28
CA LEU A 7 3.68 3.00 8.41
C LEU A 7 3.21 2.90 6.97
N TYR A 8 3.00 1.69 6.46
CA TYR A 8 2.53 1.49 5.09
C TYR A 8 1.15 2.10 4.82
N LEU A 9 0.23 2.07 5.79
CA LEU A 9 -1.10 2.68 5.68
C LEU A 9 -1.07 4.22 5.64
N VAL A 10 -0.25 4.85 6.48
CA VAL A 10 -0.22 6.32 6.60
C VAL A 10 0.72 6.97 5.59
N PHE A 11 1.62 6.19 5.00
CA PHE A 11 2.67 6.65 4.10
C PHE A 11 2.16 7.52 2.93
N PRO A 12 1.08 7.16 2.21
CA PRO A 12 0.61 7.99 1.10
C PRO A 12 0.15 9.39 1.50
N PHE A 13 -0.40 9.54 2.71
CA PHE A 13 -0.87 10.81 3.23
C PHE A 13 0.29 11.66 3.73
N GLY A 14 1.22 11.05 4.48
CA GLY A 14 2.42 11.73 4.96
C GLY A 14 3.29 12.23 3.80
N LEU A 15 3.57 11.37 2.83
CA LEU A 15 4.32 11.79 1.64
C LEU A 15 3.54 12.75 0.76
N GLY A 16 2.22 12.63 0.68
CA GLY A 16 1.38 13.61 -0.01
C GLY A 16 1.53 15.02 0.57
N LEU A 17 1.55 15.14 1.91
CA LEU A 17 1.73 16.42 2.60
C LEU A 17 3.12 17.01 2.36
N VAL A 18 4.15 16.16 2.43
CA VAL A 18 5.54 16.55 2.15
C VAL A 18 5.66 17.01 0.69
N ALA A 19 5.16 16.22 -0.26
CA ALA A 19 5.25 16.54 -1.68
C ALA A 19 4.52 17.84 -2.02
N HIS A 20 3.31 18.05 -1.50
CA HIS A 20 2.62 19.33 -1.67
C HIS A 20 3.45 20.51 -1.16
N LYS A 21 4.06 20.38 0.02
CA LYS A 21 4.82 21.47 0.64
C LYS A 21 6.09 21.83 -0.13
N PHE A 22 6.75 20.86 -0.76
CA PHE A 22 8.08 21.05 -1.35
C PHE A 22 8.10 21.14 -2.88
N VAL A 23 7.12 20.55 -3.57
CA VAL A 23 7.09 20.51 -5.05
C VAL A 23 6.32 21.71 -5.62
N ASP A 24 5.41 22.31 -4.85
CA ASP A 24 4.66 23.56 -5.13
C ASP A 24 4.28 23.76 -6.61
N ILE A 25 3.68 22.72 -7.20
CA ILE A 25 3.18 22.79 -8.58
C ILE A 25 1.91 23.65 -8.57
N PRO A 26 1.84 24.72 -9.38
CA PRO A 26 0.63 25.54 -9.51
C PRO A 26 -0.61 24.69 -9.80
N ASP A 27 -1.74 25.09 -9.22
CA ASP A 27 -3.07 24.46 -9.41
C ASP A 27 -3.16 22.98 -9.02
N THR A 28 -2.15 22.43 -8.32
CA THR A 28 -2.12 21.03 -7.90
C THR A 28 -2.53 20.89 -6.43
N SER A 29 -3.63 20.17 -6.18
CA SER A 29 -4.12 19.96 -4.81
C SER A 29 -3.33 18.89 -4.04
N TYR A 30 -3.40 18.94 -2.70
CA TYR A 30 -2.94 17.85 -1.81
C TYR A 30 -3.40 16.46 -2.29
N TRP A 31 -4.66 16.37 -2.69
CA TRP A 31 -5.30 15.10 -3.06
C TRP A 31 -4.69 14.48 -4.31
N PHE A 32 -4.12 15.27 -5.21
CA PHE A 32 -3.36 14.75 -6.36
C PHE A 32 -2.14 13.95 -5.91
N TYR A 33 -1.39 14.44 -4.93
CA TYR A 33 -0.22 13.73 -4.41
C TYR A 33 -0.63 12.47 -3.63
N VAL A 34 -1.68 12.56 -2.80
CA VAL A 34 -2.24 11.38 -2.12
C VAL A 34 -2.65 10.31 -3.13
N TRP A 35 -3.32 10.71 -4.22
CA TRP A 35 -3.72 9.83 -5.31
C TRP A 35 -2.51 9.13 -5.95
N LEU A 36 -1.45 9.88 -6.29
CA LEU A 36 -0.20 9.32 -6.84
C LEU A 36 0.47 8.32 -5.88
N PHE A 37 0.53 8.62 -4.58
CA PHE A 37 1.16 7.74 -3.60
C PHE A 37 0.30 6.52 -3.27
N CYS A 38 -1.04 6.63 -3.30
CA CYS A 38 -1.93 5.48 -3.21
C CYS A 38 -1.71 4.52 -4.38
N LEU A 39 -1.56 5.04 -5.60
CA LEU A 39 -1.21 4.21 -6.77
C LEU A 39 0.17 3.57 -6.61
N SER A 40 1.18 4.36 -6.22
CA SER A 40 2.56 3.88 -6.00
C SER A 40 2.62 2.79 -4.93
N SER A 41 1.79 2.87 -3.88
CA SER A 41 1.68 1.82 -2.87
C SER A 41 1.24 0.49 -3.48
N VAL A 42 0.27 0.47 -4.39
CA VAL A 42 -0.15 -0.77 -5.06
C VAL A 42 1.02 -1.43 -5.79
N PHE A 43 1.83 -0.63 -6.50
CA PHE A 43 3.03 -1.12 -7.16
C PHE A 43 4.05 -1.70 -6.19
N ILE A 44 4.31 -1.02 -5.06
CA ILE A 44 5.21 -1.51 -4.00
C ILE A 44 4.71 -2.85 -3.46
N PHE A 45 3.41 -3.00 -3.23
CA PHE A 45 2.86 -4.27 -2.77
C PHE A 45 3.09 -5.40 -3.77
N VAL A 46 2.71 -5.20 -5.04
CA VAL A 46 2.79 -6.24 -6.07
C VAL A 46 4.24 -6.59 -6.40
N LYS A 47 5.15 -5.63 -6.42
CA LYS A 47 6.55 -5.85 -6.85
C LYS A 47 7.52 -6.16 -5.73
N MET A 48 7.23 -5.76 -4.48
CA MET A 48 8.17 -5.93 -3.36
C MET A 48 7.58 -6.81 -2.25
N ILE A 49 6.41 -6.45 -1.71
CA ILE A 49 5.86 -7.11 -0.51
C ILE A 49 5.36 -8.53 -0.84
N LEU A 50 4.58 -8.68 -1.91
CA LEU A 50 4.00 -9.97 -2.29
C LEU A 50 5.09 -11.01 -2.65
N PRO A 51 6.09 -10.71 -3.51
CA PRO A 51 7.15 -11.66 -3.81
C PRO A 51 7.99 -12.04 -2.59
N TYR A 52 8.23 -11.10 -1.68
CA TYR A 52 8.95 -11.38 -0.43
C TYR A 52 8.25 -12.45 0.42
N HIS A 53 6.92 -12.32 0.60
CA HIS A 53 6.15 -13.31 1.34
C HIS A 53 6.05 -14.65 0.60
N GLU A 54 5.99 -14.65 -0.74
CA GLU A 54 6.01 -15.87 -1.54
C GLU A 54 7.36 -16.60 -1.47
N GLN A 55 8.47 -15.86 -1.53
CA GLN A 55 9.81 -16.44 -1.38
C GLN A 55 10.01 -17.06 0.01
N LYS A 56 9.58 -16.35 1.06
CA LYS A 56 9.63 -16.86 2.45
C LYS A 56 8.79 -18.13 2.62
N PHE A 57 7.62 -18.17 2.01
CA PHE A 57 6.75 -19.35 2.02
C PHE A 57 7.41 -20.53 1.30
N ASN A 58 7.89 -20.34 0.07
CA ASN A 58 8.49 -21.41 -0.74
C ASN A 58 9.70 -22.03 -0.02
N ALA A 59 10.53 -21.23 0.64
CA ALA A 59 11.71 -21.70 1.36
C ALA A 59 11.42 -22.64 2.55
N ILE A 60 10.22 -22.57 3.12
CA ILE A 60 9.85 -23.32 4.35
C ILE A 60 8.78 -24.39 4.06
N SER A 61 8.02 -24.22 2.96
CA SER A 61 6.87 -25.06 2.62
C SER A 61 7.17 -26.54 2.41
N GLU A 62 8.40 -26.89 2.02
CA GLU A 62 8.84 -28.28 1.83
C GLU A 62 9.01 -29.03 3.16
N ILE A 63 9.24 -28.30 4.26
CA ILE A 63 9.49 -28.84 5.60
C ILE A 63 8.21 -28.82 6.44
N ASP A 64 7.50 -27.69 6.45
CA ASP A 64 6.22 -27.53 7.14
C ASP A 64 5.29 -26.61 6.35
N PHE A 65 4.47 -27.22 5.50
CA PHE A 65 3.50 -26.51 4.69
C PHE A 65 2.47 -25.74 5.53
N LYS A 66 1.96 -26.35 6.61
CA LYS A 66 0.85 -25.79 7.39
C LYS A 66 1.32 -24.56 8.16
N GLY A 67 2.44 -24.66 8.86
CA GLY A 67 3.05 -23.53 9.57
C GLY A 67 3.43 -22.40 8.62
N ALA A 68 4.06 -22.72 7.48
CA ALA A 68 4.43 -21.72 6.47
C ALA A 68 3.20 -21.00 5.89
N PHE A 69 2.11 -21.71 5.65
CA PHE A 69 0.87 -21.12 5.11
C PHE A 69 0.18 -20.20 6.12
N ASP A 70 0.13 -20.60 7.38
CA ASP A 70 -0.46 -19.78 8.45
C ASP A 70 0.36 -18.51 8.69
N ASP A 71 1.69 -18.60 8.67
CA ASP A 71 2.60 -17.45 8.78
C ASP A 71 2.47 -16.51 7.57
N LYS A 72 2.46 -17.05 6.34
CA LYS A 72 2.22 -16.26 5.12
C LYS A 72 0.92 -15.48 5.23
N ASN A 73 -0.16 -16.13 5.64
CA ASN A 73 -1.46 -15.48 5.81
C ASN A 73 -1.44 -14.41 6.91
N ARG A 74 -0.83 -14.68 8.05
CA ARG A 74 -0.76 -13.71 9.16
C ARG A 74 0.01 -12.45 8.77
N GLU A 75 1.08 -12.60 8.00
CA GLU A 75 1.94 -11.48 7.58
C GLU A 75 1.41 -10.74 6.35
N GLN A 76 0.89 -11.46 5.35
CA GLN A 76 0.44 -10.87 4.09
C GLN A 76 -0.94 -10.21 4.19
N LYS A 77 -1.90 -10.82 4.92
CA LYS A 77 -3.30 -10.33 4.98
C LYS A 77 -3.40 -8.85 5.35
N PRO A 78 -2.69 -8.33 6.38
CA PRO A 78 -2.74 -6.92 6.73
C PRO A 78 -2.34 -6.00 5.57
N TYR A 79 -1.27 -6.33 4.82
CA TYR A 79 -0.85 -5.53 3.67
C TYR A 79 -1.89 -5.55 2.55
N THR A 80 -2.50 -6.70 2.28
CA THR A 80 -3.59 -6.81 1.29
C THR A 80 -4.76 -5.88 1.63
N TYR A 81 -5.19 -5.83 2.90
CA TYR A 81 -6.24 -4.92 3.33
C TYR A 81 -5.86 -3.44 3.17
N ILE A 82 -4.61 -3.09 3.50
CA ILE A 82 -4.11 -1.72 3.35
C ILE A 82 -4.08 -1.30 1.88
N VAL A 83 -3.63 -2.17 0.97
CA VAL A 83 -3.67 -1.90 -0.47
C VAL A 83 -5.10 -1.75 -0.97
N GLY A 84 -6.02 -2.60 -0.50
CA GLY A 84 -7.44 -2.46 -0.78
C GLY A 84 -7.98 -1.09 -0.35
N PHE A 85 -7.60 -0.62 0.84
CA PHE A 85 -7.95 0.72 1.31
C PHE A 85 -7.36 1.82 0.41
N HIS A 86 -6.08 1.74 0.03
CA HIS A 86 -5.48 2.71 -0.90
C HIS A 86 -6.17 2.73 -2.26
N MET A 87 -6.60 1.58 -2.77
CA MET A 87 -7.39 1.50 -4.01
C MET A 87 -8.75 2.19 -3.87
N VAL A 88 -9.44 2.00 -2.74
CA VAL A 88 -10.71 2.68 -2.47
C VAL A 88 -10.51 4.20 -2.39
N VAL A 89 -9.47 4.66 -1.69
CA VAL A 89 -9.12 6.10 -1.63
C VAL A 89 -8.81 6.64 -3.02
N PHE A 90 -8.01 5.93 -3.80
CA PHE A 90 -7.67 6.28 -5.18
C PHE A 90 -8.93 6.47 -6.04
N PHE A 91 -9.86 5.49 -6.04
CA PHE A 91 -11.10 5.59 -6.79
C PHE A 91 -12.04 6.67 -6.25
N GLY A 92 -12.11 6.85 -4.92
CA GLY A 92 -12.90 7.92 -4.31
C GLY A 92 -12.46 9.31 -4.76
N ILE A 93 -11.15 9.55 -4.81
CA ILE A 93 -10.59 10.82 -5.32
C ILE A 93 -10.95 11.01 -6.81
N ILE A 94 -10.82 9.96 -7.63
CA ILE A 94 -11.20 10.01 -9.05
C ILE A 94 -12.67 10.41 -9.21
N ILE A 95 -13.58 9.71 -8.51
CA ILE A 95 -15.01 9.97 -8.62
C ILE A 95 -15.34 11.41 -8.23
N LEU A 96 -14.79 11.88 -7.11
CA LEU A 96 -15.00 13.25 -6.65
C LEU A 96 -14.49 14.27 -7.68
N TYR A 97 -13.31 14.04 -8.26
CA TYR A 97 -12.72 14.92 -9.27
C TYR A 97 -13.60 15.08 -10.53
N PHE A 98 -14.31 14.03 -10.95
CA PHE A 98 -15.18 14.08 -12.13
C PHE A 98 -16.60 14.58 -11.83
N ILE A 99 -17.01 14.63 -10.56
CA ILE A 99 -18.33 15.13 -10.15
C ILE A 99 -18.26 16.64 -9.78
N SER A 100 -17.10 17.11 -9.32
CA SER A 100 -16.81 18.53 -9.07
C SER A 100 -16.53 19.30 -10.35
#